data_AF-A0A6G3S970-F1
#
_entry.id   AF-A0A6G3S970-F1
#
_cell.length_a   1.000
_cell.length_b   1.000
_cell.length_c   1.000
_cell.angle_alpha   90.00
_cell.angle_beta   90.00
_cell.angle_gamma   90.00
#
_symmetry.space_group_name_H-M   'P 1'
#
loop_
_entity.id
_entity.type
_entity.pdbx_description
1 polymer ?
#
loop_
_entity_poly.entity_id
_entity_poly.type
_entity_poly.pdbx_seq_one_letter_code
_entity_poly.pdbx_strand_id
1 'polypeptide(L)' 'NAADRLVLAAGTGTRGHLPARPATLLAQRLDLPLTAFPGAHNGWSSHPAETADLLRAHLLGQTR' A
#
# COMPACT_ATOMS: atom_id res chain seq x y z
N ASN A 1 18.08 -4.08 6.77
CA ASN A 1 17.18 -5.19 7.18
C ASN A 1 16.17 -5.43 6.06
N ALA A 2 15.54 -6.61 5.97
CA ALA A 2 14.41 -6.87 5.07
C ALA A 2 13.23 -5.89 5.30
N ALA A 3 13.02 -5.45 6.55
CA ALA A 3 12.00 -4.46 6.90
C ALA A 3 12.14 -3.14 6.11
N ASP A 4 13.36 -2.69 5.84
CA ASP A 4 13.65 -1.44 5.11
C ASP A 4 13.28 -1.51 3.61
N ARG A 5 12.83 -2.68 3.14
CA ARG A 5 12.46 -2.95 1.75
C ARG A 5 10.96 -3.25 1.59
N LEU A 6 10.16 -3.07 2.64
CA LEU A 6 8.73 -3.33 2.63
C LEU A 6 7.94 -2.05 2.38
N VAL A 7 6.89 -2.17 1.57
CA VAL A 7 5.86 -1.15 1.40
C VAL A 7 4.55 -1.76 1.86
N LEU A 8 4.09 -1.35 3.05
CA LEU A 8 2.82 -1.79 3.59
C LEU A 8 1.73 -0.87 3.06
N ALA A 9 0.78 -1.45 2.32
CA ALA A 9 -0.24 -0.69 1.63
C ALA A 9 -1.64 -1.24 1.86
N ALA A 10 -2.64 -0.36 1.81
CA ALA A 10 -4.04 -0.74 1.83
C ALA A 10 -4.88 0.22 0.97
N GLY A 11 -5.94 -0.31 0.35
CA GLY A 11 -6.92 0.49 -0.38
C GLY A 11 -7.67 1.44 0.57
N THR A 12 -7.83 2.71 0.20
CA THR A 12 -8.53 3.71 1.02
C THR A 12 -9.96 3.31 1.36
N GLY A 13 -10.63 2.56 0.48
CA GLY A 13 -11.97 2.01 0.69
C GLY A 13 -12.03 0.84 1.69
N THR A 14 -10.90 0.38 2.21
CA THR A 14 -10.84 -0.70 3.21
C THR A 14 -10.62 -0.21 4.64
N ARG A 15 -10.48 1.12 4.85
CA ARG A 15 -10.23 1.70 6.18
C ARG A 15 -11.31 1.28 7.18
N GLY A 16 -10.90 0.79 8.34
CA GLY A 16 -11.81 0.30 9.39
C GLY A 16 -12.39 -1.09 9.14
N HIS A 17 -12.11 -1.71 7.99
CA HIS A 17 -12.56 -3.06 7.67
C HIS A 17 -11.45 -4.10 7.80
N LEU A 18 -11.84 -5.38 7.88
CA LEU A 18 -10.93 -6.51 7.99
C LEU A 18 -9.79 -6.51 6.95
N PRO A 19 -10.00 -6.14 5.67
CA PRO A 19 -8.94 -6.17 4.67
C PRO A 19 -7.76 -5.23 4.96
N ALA A 20 -7.96 -4.08 5.62
CA ALA A 20 -6.88 -3.16 5.96
C ALA A 20 -6.07 -3.59 7.20
N ARG A 21 -6.68 -4.40 8.07
CA ARG A 21 -6.15 -4.70 9.42
C ARG A 21 -4.72 -5.29 9.39
N PRO A 22 -4.37 -6.27 8.53
CA PRO A 22 -3.03 -6.84 8.53
C PRO A 22 -1.95 -5.82 8.19
N ALA A 23 -2.16 -5.02 7.13
CA ALA A 23 -1.21 -4.00 6.71
C ALA A 23 -1.01 -2.93 7.79
N THR A 24 -2.09 -2.46 8.42
CA THR A 24 -2.02 -1.50 9.53
C THR A 24 -1.26 -2.04 10.73
N LEU A 25 -1.51 -3.28 11.15
CA LEU A 25 -0.83 -3.87 12.31
C LEU A 25 0.66 -4.10 12.05
N LEU A 26 1.02 -4.53 10.84
CA LEU A 26 2.42 -4.70 10.46
C LEU A 26 3.14 -3.34 10.41
N ALA A 27 2.47 -2.30 9.92
CA ALA A 27 3.04 -0.95 9.83
C ALA A 27 3.41 -0.42 11.22
N GLN A 28 2.50 -0.59 12.18
CA GLN A 28 2.75 -0.22 13.58
C GLN A 28 3.90 -1.03 14.23
N ARG A 29 3.94 -2.35 14.01
CA ARG A 29 4.96 -3.22 14.63
C ARG A 29 6.36 -3.02 14.06
N LEU A 30 6.46 -2.60 12.81
CA LEU A 30 7.71 -2.40 12.09
C LEU A 30 8.15 -0.94 12.06
N ASP A 31 7.37 -0.03 12.68
CA ASP A 31 7.56 1.42 12.62
C ASP A 31 7.68 1.95 11.18
N LEU A 32 6.80 1.45 10.30
CA LEU A 32 6.73 1.81 8.89
C LEU A 32 5.45 2.59 8.59
N PRO A 33 5.47 3.53 7.62
CA PRO A 33 4.25 4.19 7.16
C PRO A 33 3.31 3.21 6.44
N LEU A 34 2.01 3.38 6.62
CA LEU A 34 1.00 2.71 5.80
C LEU A 34 0.71 3.55 4.55
N THR A 35 0.99 2.98 3.39
CA THR A 35 0.78 3.60 2.07
C THR A 35 -0.67 3.44 1.62
N ALA A 36 -1.30 4.54 1.18
CA ALA A 36 -2.66 4.51 0.67
C ALA A 36 -2.68 4.16 -0.82
N PHE A 37 -3.45 3.15 -1.20
CA PHE A 37 -3.76 2.82 -2.59
C PHE A 37 -5.23 3.16 -2.91
N PRO A 38 -5.59 3.40 -4.18
CA PRO A 38 -6.96 3.71 -4.56
C PRO A 38 -7.88 2.47 -4.43
N GLY A 39 -9.18 2.72 -4.32
CA GLY A 39 -10.20 1.67 -4.23
C GLY A 39 -10.18 0.85 -2.94
N ALA A 40 -10.83 -0.32 -2.99
CA ALA A 40 -10.86 -1.28 -1.88
C ALA A 40 -9.78 -2.37 -2.08
N HIS A 41 -10.07 -3.62 -1.72
CA HIS A 41 -9.14 -4.74 -1.95
C HIS A 41 -8.89 -5.03 -3.45
N ASN A 42 -9.75 -4.50 -4.32
CA ASN A 42 -9.70 -4.60 -5.78
C ASN A 42 -9.15 -3.33 -6.44
N GLY A 43 -8.33 -2.52 -5.76
CA GLY A 43 -7.76 -1.28 -6.31
C GLY A 43 -7.06 -1.45 -7.66
N TRP A 44 -6.37 -2.57 -7.84
CA TRP A 44 -5.67 -2.92 -9.09
C TRP A 44 -6.58 -3.15 -10.29
N SER A 45 -7.85 -3.53 -10.09
CA SER A 45 -8.82 -3.69 -11.19
C SER A 45 -9.75 -2.49 -11.34
N SER A 46 -10.11 -1.85 -10.23
CA SER A 46 -10.99 -0.67 -10.23
C SER A 46 -10.27 0.64 -10.60
N HIS A 47 -8.99 0.76 -10.27
CA HIS A 47 -8.14 1.94 -10.51
C HIS A 47 -6.76 1.50 -11.04
N PRO A 48 -6.70 0.84 -12.21
CA PRO A 48 -5.48 0.18 -12.68
C PRO A 48 -4.32 1.15 -12.94
N ALA A 49 -4.58 2.31 -13.54
CA ALA A 49 -3.54 3.31 -13.87
C ALA A 49 -2.91 3.90 -12.60
N GLU A 50 -3.74 4.40 -11.67
CA GLU A 50 -3.28 4.97 -10.40
C GLU A 50 -2.53 3.93 -9.55
N THR A 51 -3.02 2.68 -9.53
CA THR A 51 -2.33 1.58 -8.86
C THR A 51 -0.95 1.32 -9.48
N ALA A 52 -0.84 1.29 -10.80
CA ALA A 52 0.42 1.07 -11.50
C ALA A 52 1.42 2.21 -11.24
N ASP A 53 0.97 3.46 -11.20
CA ASP A 53 1.82 4.61 -10.89
C ASP A 53 2.40 4.53 -9.47
N LEU A 54 1.59 4.15 -8.48
CA LEU A 54 2.06 3.94 -7.11
C LEU A 54 3.03 2.75 -7.01
N LEU A 55 2.76 1.64 -7.71
CA LEU A 55 3.69 0.51 -7.77
C LEU A 55 5.04 0.94 -8.36
N ARG A 56 5.04 1.70 -9.46
CA ARG A 56 6.27 2.24 -10.06
C ARG A 56 7.02 3.11 -9.05
N ALA A 57 6.34 4.07 -8.43
CA ALA A 57 6.95 5.00 -7.48
C ALA A 57 7.57 4.30 -6.26
N HIS A 58 6.90 3.28 -5.73
CA HIS A 58 7.31 2.60 -4.49
C HIS A 58 8.27 1.42 -4.70
N LEU A 59 8.19 0.71 -5.84
CA LEU A 59 9.03 -0.47 -6.08
C LEU A 59 10.28 -0.16 -6.90
N LEU A 60 10.21 0.82 -7.81
CA LEU A 60 11.31 1.19 -8.70
C LEU A 60 11.95 2.52 -8.32
N GLY A 61 11.34 3.26 -7.38
CA GLY A 61 11.71 4.62 -7.02
C GLY A 61 11.12 5.67 -7.97
N GLN A 62 11.25 6.95 -7.62
CA GLN A 62 10.93 8.02 -8.55
C GLN A 62 12.00 8.06 -9.65
N THR A 63 11.60 7.85 -10.91
CA THR A 63 12.47 8.19 -12.03
C THR A 63 12.57 9.70 -12.07
N ARG A 64 13.79 10.20 -11.96
CA ARG A 64 14.13 11.62 -11.98
C ARG A 64 13.67 12.28 -13.27
#